data_AF-A0A7Y2MC08-F1
#
_entry.id   AF-A0A7Y2MC08-F1
#
_cell.length_a   1.000
_cell.length_b   1.000
_cell.length_c   1.000
_cell.angle_alpha   90.00
_cell.angle_beta   90.00
_cell.angle_gamma   90.00
#
_symmetry.space_group_name_H-M   'P 1'
#
loop_
_entity.id
_entity.type
_entity.pdbx_description
1 polymer ?
#
loop_
_entity_poly.entity_id
_entity_poly.type
_entity_poly.pdbx_seq_one_letter_code
_entity_poly.pdbx_strand_id
1 'polypeptide(L)'
;MSAASPISIDAAGSDDTARLQAAIDKASASGGGRVVLEAGIHICRGLQLKSGVDLHLAAGAILRPVADYDAYAHTTVSVIAEKSNRGMIVAKNARRISLTGFGRLEAGCDSFIVGDDKTVGTFIPADFRPRVVVFEACDGVEISSIHICRSPMWTLHFVDCTDVAVRGVRIENDHRLPNTDGIVLDACRGAIIEDCLISTADDGICLKTSMGPAGAAIGQCENILVRRCSIQSLSCALKIGTETHGDITNAVFEDCNVSASNRALGVFSRDGGRISNVRFLRIGVECHETLDGFWGSGEALTINVVDRVAARTAGAIENLIVEDITGRMEGAITLISTSSAGIRNIRLARINLVQQPGQLGTGQFYDLRPTNADLAPRADGGGRANAWTRGSDGRVIGLERYPGGMPAAYLSGVTGIFLEEVLIKRPAPLPQGWNKIDVAFETAAPDGSRTWQN
;
A
#
# COMPACT_ATOMS: atom_id res chain seq x y z
N MET A 1 -10.29 12.83 -37.46
CA MET A 1 -9.33 11.77 -37.85
C MET A 1 -10.03 10.44 -37.60
N SER A 2 -10.07 9.54 -38.58
CA SER A 2 -10.63 8.19 -38.41
C SER A 2 -9.86 7.49 -37.29
N ALA A 3 -10.56 6.92 -36.29
CA ALA A 3 -9.91 6.03 -35.33
C ALA A 3 -9.23 4.90 -36.12
N ALA A 4 -7.95 4.65 -35.87
CA ALA A 4 -7.27 3.51 -36.47
C ALA A 4 -7.99 2.22 -36.05
N SER A 5 -8.18 1.29 -36.98
CA SER A 5 -8.77 -0.02 -36.66
C SER A 5 -7.93 -0.73 -35.59
N PRO A 6 -8.56 -1.41 -34.62
CA PRO A 6 -7.83 -2.14 -33.58
C PRO A 6 -6.94 -3.22 -34.20
N ILE A 7 -5.80 -3.49 -33.56
CA ILE A 7 -4.92 -4.62 -33.89
C ILE A 7 -5.31 -5.79 -32.99
N SER A 8 -6.05 -6.76 -33.51
CA SER A 8 -6.38 -7.99 -32.77
C SER A 8 -5.25 -9.02 -32.87
N ILE A 9 -4.95 -9.65 -31.73
CA ILE A 9 -3.96 -10.70 -31.56
C ILE A 9 -4.66 -11.93 -30.97
N ASP A 10 -4.60 -13.06 -31.66
CA ASP A 10 -5.06 -14.37 -31.20
C ASP A 10 -4.00 -15.05 -30.31
N ALA A 11 -4.41 -15.98 -29.45
CA ALA A 11 -3.47 -16.67 -28.57
C ALA A 11 -2.58 -17.65 -29.34
N ALA A 12 -1.25 -17.54 -29.20
CA ALA A 12 -0.28 -18.40 -29.90
C ALA A 12 0.02 -19.75 -29.20
N GLY A 13 -0.37 -19.92 -27.93
CA GLY A 13 -0.05 -21.12 -27.13
C GLY A 13 1.42 -21.26 -26.70
N SER A 14 2.28 -20.35 -27.11
CA SER A 14 3.70 -20.23 -26.74
C SER A 14 4.06 -18.76 -26.48
N ASP A 15 5.32 -18.49 -26.11
CA ASP A 15 5.85 -17.12 -26.00
C ASP A 15 5.62 -16.33 -27.30
N ASP A 16 4.86 -15.24 -27.18
CA ASP A 16 4.44 -14.38 -28.28
C ASP A 16 4.91 -12.92 -28.08
N THR A 17 5.94 -12.72 -27.26
CA THR A 17 6.44 -11.39 -26.87
C THR A 17 6.72 -10.50 -28.08
N ALA A 18 7.39 -11.04 -29.10
CA ALA A 18 7.78 -10.26 -30.27
C ALA A 18 6.58 -9.73 -31.05
N ARG A 19 5.52 -10.53 -31.20
CA ARG A 19 4.30 -10.13 -31.92
C ARG A 19 3.49 -9.12 -31.11
N LEU A 20 3.36 -9.35 -29.81
CA LEU A 20 2.68 -8.44 -28.88
C LEU A 20 3.38 -7.06 -28.84
N GLN A 21 4.71 -7.04 -28.71
CA GLN A 21 5.48 -5.79 -28.71
C GLN A 21 5.40 -5.08 -30.07
N ALA A 22 5.48 -5.82 -31.18
CA ALA A 22 5.35 -5.23 -32.51
C ALA A 22 3.96 -4.59 -32.73
N ALA A 23 2.89 -5.18 -32.19
CA ALA A 23 1.55 -4.60 -32.25
C ALA A 23 1.46 -3.28 -31.46
N ILE A 24 2.01 -3.25 -30.24
CA ILE A 24 2.09 -2.04 -29.42
C ILE A 24 2.88 -0.94 -30.14
N ASP A 25 4.04 -1.30 -30.69
CA ASP A 25 4.92 -0.38 -31.40
C ASP A 25 4.24 0.21 -32.64
N LYS A 26 3.56 -0.64 -33.42
CA LYS A 26 2.81 -0.22 -34.60
C LYS A 26 1.65 0.70 -34.25
N ALA A 27 0.89 0.38 -33.20
CA ALA A 27 -0.21 1.23 -32.74
C ALA A 27 0.29 2.62 -32.32
N SER A 28 1.37 2.68 -31.53
CA SER A 28 1.96 3.95 -31.08
C SER A 28 2.51 4.77 -32.26
N ALA A 29 3.26 4.14 -33.17
CA ALA A 29 3.80 4.80 -34.37
C ALA A 29 2.71 5.34 -35.31
N SER A 30 1.49 4.80 -35.23
CA SER A 30 0.33 5.26 -35.99
C SER A 30 -0.43 6.42 -35.31
N GLY A 31 0.10 6.98 -34.23
CA GLY A 31 -0.52 8.07 -33.46
C GLY A 31 -1.39 7.60 -32.29
N GLY A 32 -1.36 6.31 -31.98
CA GLY A 32 -2.17 5.65 -30.96
C GLY A 32 -3.17 4.66 -31.55
N GLY A 33 -3.76 3.85 -30.69
CA GLY A 33 -4.72 2.82 -31.08
C GLY A 33 -4.89 1.73 -30.03
N ARG A 34 -5.81 0.82 -30.31
CA ARG A 34 -6.09 -0.32 -29.43
C ARG A 34 -5.43 -1.59 -29.95
N VAL A 35 -4.67 -2.27 -29.10
CA VAL A 35 -4.18 -3.63 -29.31
C VAL A 35 -5.08 -4.56 -28.50
N VAL A 36 -5.84 -5.41 -29.17
CA VAL A 36 -6.80 -6.33 -28.54
C VAL A 36 -6.18 -7.71 -28.42
N LEU A 37 -6.06 -8.22 -27.20
CA LEU A 37 -5.78 -9.64 -26.97
C LEU A 37 -7.10 -10.38 -26.95
N GLU A 38 -7.32 -11.25 -27.95
CA GLU A 38 -8.53 -12.06 -28.06
C GLU A 38 -8.55 -13.17 -27.00
N ALA A 39 -9.68 -13.87 -26.86
CA ALA A 39 -9.81 -14.97 -25.90
C ALA A 39 -8.71 -16.04 -26.08
N GLY A 40 -8.17 -16.52 -24.97
CA GLY A 40 -7.07 -17.49 -24.95
C GLY A 40 -5.88 -17.03 -24.11
N ILE A 41 -4.86 -17.89 -24.02
CA ILE A 41 -3.65 -17.65 -23.21
C ILE A 41 -2.57 -17.01 -24.08
N HIS A 42 -2.21 -15.77 -23.76
CA HIS A 42 -1.13 -15.00 -24.37
C HIS A 42 0.09 -15.07 -23.45
N ILE A 43 1.12 -15.83 -23.84
CA ILE A 43 2.35 -15.95 -23.07
C ILE A 43 3.33 -14.85 -23.52
N CYS A 44 3.93 -14.13 -22.58
CA CYS A 44 4.90 -13.09 -22.92
C CYS A 44 6.04 -13.00 -21.90
N ARG A 45 7.10 -12.31 -22.28
CA ARG A 45 8.16 -11.79 -21.41
C ARG A 45 7.82 -10.32 -21.11
N GLY A 46 8.81 -9.50 -20.74
CA GLY A 46 8.59 -8.08 -20.50
C GLY A 46 8.03 -7.33 -21.72
N LEU A 47 6.94 -6.58 -21.53
CA LEU A 47 6.34 -5.70 -22.53
C LEU A 47 6.52 -4.22 -22.17
N GLN A 48 6.86 -3.40 -23.15
CA GLN A 48 6.92 -1.95 -23.02
C GLN A 48 5.69 -1.30 -23.67
N LEU A 49 4.77 -0.78 -22.85
CA LEU A 49 3.63 0.00 -23.31
C LEU A 49 4.09 1.41 -23.75
N LYS A 50 3.47 1.95 -24.80
CA LYS A 50 3.88 3.21 -25.46
C LYS A 50 2.73 4.20 -25.58
N SER A 51 3.07 5.47 -25.79
CA SER A 51 2.11 6.57 -25.87
C SER A 51 0.98 6.31 -26.86
N GLY A 52 -0.25 6.66 -26.45
CA GLY A 52 -1.47 6.54 -27.25
C GLY A 52 -2.02 5.12 -27.37
N VAL A 53 -1.41 4.12 -26.72
CA VAL A 53 -1.80 2.72 -26.85
C VAL A 53 -2.71 2.30 -25.70
N ASP A 54 -3.84 1.68 -26.06
CA ASP A 54 -4.69 0.90 -25.18
C ASP A 54 -4.42 -0.60 -25.41
N LEU A 55 -3.78 -1.26 -24.44
CA LEU A 55 -3.65 -2.72 -24.41
C LEU A 55 -4.93 -3.30 -23.80
N HIS A 56 -5.80 -3.82 -24.64
CA HIS A 56 -7.12 -4.29 -24.26
C HIS A 56 -7.17 -5.82 -24.16
N LEU A 57 -7.44 -6.37 -22.98
CA LEU A 57 -7.63 -7.80 -22.77
C LEU A 57 -9.13 -8.12 -22.89
N ALA A 58 -9.52 -8.76 -23.98
CA ALA A 58 -10.91 -9.15 -24.20
C ALA A 58 -11.40 -10.16 -23.14
N ALA A 59 -12.71 -10.30 -23.01
CA ALA A 59 -13.28 -11.34 -22.15
C ALA A 59 -12.74 -12.73 -22.55
N GLY A 60 -12.22 -13.48 -21.58
CA GLY A 60 -11.58 -14.78 -21.82
C GLY A 60 -10.11 -14.70 -22.26
N ALA A 61 -9.54 -13.52 -22.46
CA ALA A 61 -8.10 -13.35 -22.67
C ALA A 61 -7.36 -13.49 -21.32
N ILE A 62 -6.26 -14.23 -21.33
CA ILE A 62 -5.34 -14.36 -20.20
C ILE A 62 -3.96 -13.95 -20.70
N LEU A 63 -3.47 -12.79 -20.28
CA LEU A 63 -2.06 -12.43 -20.43
C LEU A 63 -1.26 -13.08 -19.30
N ARG A 64 -0.35 -13.98 -19.65
CA ARG A 64 0.48 -14.75 -18.72
C ARG A 64 1.95 -14.46 -18.96
N PRO A 65 2.53 -13.48 -18.27
CA PRO A 65 3.98 -13.28 -18.28
C PRO A 65 4.71 -14.53 -17.76
N VAL A 66 5.87 -14.85 -18.33
CA VAL A 66 6.66 -16.03 -17.91
C VAL A 66 7.23 -15.85 -16.50
N ALA A 67 7.22 -16.90 -15.70
CA ALA A 67 7.65 -16.84 -14.30
C ALA A 67 9.18 -16.92 -14.14
N ASP A 68 9.90 -16.01 -14.79
CA ASP A 68 11.36 -15.93 -14.84
C ASP A 68 11.79 -14.45 -14.72
N TYR A 69 12.52 -14.10 -13.65
CA TYR A 69 12.97 -12.72 -13.44
C TYR A 69 13.85 -12.19 -14.57
N ASP A 70 14.64 -13.06 -15.22
CA ASP A 70 15.54 -12.69 -16.32
C ASP A 70 14.79 -12.46 -17.64
N ALA A 71 13.53 -12.90 -17.74
CA ALA A 71 12.66 -12.52 -18.85
C ALA A 71 12.32 -11.03 -18.92
N TYR A 72 12.55 -10.29 -17.84
CA TYR A 72 12.22 -8.87 -17.73
C TYR A 72 13.47 -7.97 -17.81
N ALA A 73 14.59 -8.49 -18.30
CA ALA A 73 15.86 -7.75 -18.38
C ALA A 73 15.77 -6.46 -19.22
N HIS A 74 14.80 -6.37 -20.15
CA HIS A 74 14.58 -5.21 -21.01
C HIS A 74 13.50 -4.24 -20.50
N THR A 75 12.73 -4.63 -19.48
CA THR A 75 11.69 -3.82 -18.85
C THR A 75 12.12 -3.41 -17.44
N THR A 76 13.22 -2.67 -17.38
CA THR A 76 13.79 -2.17 -16.11
C THR A 76 13.04 -0.95 -15.60
N VAL A 77 13.18 -0.65 -14.31
CA VAL A 77 12.45 0.42 -13.60
C VAL A 77 13.41 1.14 -12.65
N SER A 78 13.16 2.43 -12.41
CA SER A 78 14.05 3.35 -11.70
C SER A 78 13.99 3.20 -10.18
N VAL A 79 12.79 3.00 -9.63
CA VAL A 79 12.61 2.76 -8.19
C VAL A 79 12.97 1.32 -7.87
N ILE A 80 13.97 1.10 -7.04
CA ILE A 80 14.33 -0.24 -6.57
C ILE A 80 13.54 -0.52 -5.30
N ALA A 81 12.72 -1.57 -5.32
CA ALA A 81 12.02 -2.07 -4.14
C ALA A 81 12.58 -3.44 -3.78
N GLU A 82 13.19 -3.56 -2.60
CA GLU A 82 14.05 -4.69 -2.23
C GLU A 82 15.20 -4.89 -3.24
N LYS A 83 15.21 -6.01 -3.97
CA LYS A 83 16.12 -6.26 -5.11
C LYS A 83 15.41 -6.20 -6.46
N SER A 84 14.14 -5.80 -6.48
CA SER A 84 13.35 -5.70 -7.71
C SER A 84 13.61 -4.38 -8.44
N ASN A 85 14.08 -4.51 -9.67
CA ASN A 85 14.32 -3.42 -10.61
C ASN A 85 13.74 -3.72 -12.00
N ARG A 86 12.74 -4.61 -12.08
CA ARG A 86 12.10 -5.04 -13.32
C ARG A 86 10.57 -5.11 -13.19
N GLY A 87 9.86 -4.93 -14.29
CA GLY A 87 8.40 -5.05 -14.38
C GLY A 87 7.95 -5.93 -15.55
N MET A 88 6.78 -6.57 -15.45
CA MET A 88 6.22 -7.39 -16.53
C MET A 88 5.65 -6.53 -17.66
N ILE A 89 4.92 -5.48 -17.30
CA ILE A 89 4.45 -4.43 -18.23
C ILE A 89 4.99 -3.11 -17.73
N VAL A 90 5.77 -2.43 -18.56
CA VAL A 90 6.41 -1.15 -18.20
C VAL A 90 6.05 -0.06 -19.20
N ALA A 91 5.78 1.14 -18.71
CA ALA A 91 5.71 2.34 -19.54
C ALA A 91 6.62 3.41 -18.94
N LYS A 92 7.31 4.18 -19.79
CA LYS A 92 8.18 5.27 -19.34
C LYS A 92 8.00 6.49 -20.21
N ASN A 93 7.85 7.67 -19.60
CA ASN A 93 7.72 8.94 -20.33
C ASN A 93 6.61 8.90 -21.40
N ALA A 94 5.53 8.17 -21.13
CA ALA A 94 4.47 7.89 -22.09
C ALA A 94 3.22 8.72 -21.78
N ARG A 95 2.41 9.00 -22.81
CA ARG A 95 1.18 9.80 -22.67
C ARG A 95 -0.04 9.06 -23.20
N ARG A 96 -1.19 9.23 -22.55
CA ARG A 96 -2.48 8.64 -22.98
C ARG A 96 -2.34 7.14 -23.18
N ILE A 97 -1.98 6.43 -22.12
CA ILE A 97 -1.78 4.98 -22.13
C ILE A 97 -2.90 4.29 -21.36
N SER A 98 -3.30 3.11 -21.82
CA SER A 98 -4.35 2.35 -21.17
C SER A 98 -4.08 0.85 -21.11
N LEU A 99 -4.53 0.20 -20.04
CA LEU A 99 -4.62 -1.26 -19.89
C LEU A 99 -6.06 -1.58 -19.47
N THR A 100 -6.84 -2.11 -20.41
CA THR A 100 -8.31 -2.19 -20.24
C THR A 100 -8.86 -3.56 -20.57
N GLY A 101 -10.15 -3.76 -20.27
CA GLY A 101 -10.93 -4.92 -20.70
C GLY A 101 -11.22 -5.91 -19.58
N PHE A 102 -12.01 -6.94 -19.89
CA PHE A 102 -12.54 -7.90 -18.91
C PHE A 102 -11.73 -9.22 -18.85
N GLY A 103 -10.56 -9.24 -19.49
CA GLY A 103 -9.61 -10.35 -19.39
C GLY A 103 -8.80 -10.33 -18.11
N ARG A 104 -7.79 -11.20 -18.05
CA ARG A 104 -6.97 -11.43 -16.86
C ARG A 104 -5.48 -11.26 -17.15
N LEU A 105 -4.76 -10.64 -16.22
CA LEU A 105 -3.30 -10.72 -16.13
C LEU A 105 -2.95 -11.67 -14.97
N GLU A 106 -2.29 -12.79 -15.28
CA GLU A 106 -1.93 -13.83 -14.32
C GLU A 106 -0.41 -13.88 -14.14
N ALA A 107 0.09 -13.33 -13.03
CA ALA A 107 1.53 -13.03 -12.84
C ALA A 107 2.37 -14.16 -12.21
N GLY A 108 1.78 -15.33 -11.92
CA GLY A 108 2.53 -16.54 -11.59
C GLY A 108 3.38 -16.49 -10.30
N CYS A 109 2.84 -15.97 -9.20
CA CYS A 109 3.57 -15.83 -7.93
C CYS A 109 4.25 -17.08 -7.37
N ASP A 110 3.74 -18.30 -7.64
CA ASP A 110 4.24 -19.53 -7.01
C ASP A 110 5.73 -19.78 -7.31
N SER A 111 6.18 -19.41 -8.51
CA SER A 111 7.59 -19.56 -8.92
C SER A 111 8.55 -18.65 -8.15
N PHE A 112 8.01 -17.69 -7.40
CA PHE A 112 8.75 -16.73 -6.59
C PHE A 112 8.63 -17.01 -5.09
N ILE A 113 8.16 -18.21 -4.71
CA ILE A 113 8.11 -18.70 -3.33
C ILE A 113 9.24 -19.72 -3.15
N VAL A 114 10.17 -19.46 -2.21
CA VAL A 114 11.33 -20.34 -1.94
C VAL A 114 11.22 -21.09 -0.61
N GLY A 115 10.15 -20.84 0.16
CA GLY A 115 9.89 -21.51 1.42
C GLY A 115 8.65 -20.99 2.13
N ASP A 116 8.42 -21.48 3.34
CA ASP A 116 7.27 -21.15 4.19
C ASP A 116 7.77 -20.91 5.62
N ASP A 117 7.58 -19.69 6.13
CA ASP A 117 7.83 -19.35 7.53
C ASP A 117 6.50 -19.23 8.29
N LYS A 118 6.04 -20.38 8.76
CA LYS A 118 4.81 -20.51 9.55
C LYS A 118 4.86 -19.78 10.89
N THR A 119 6.05 -19.45 11.40
CA THR A 119 6.20 -18.78 12.69
C THR A 119 5.77 -17.32 12.62
N VAL A 120 5.93 -16.71 11.45
CA VAL A 120 5.52 -15.32 11.17
C VAL A 120 4.35 -15.24 10.18
N GLY A 121 3.86 -16.38 9.69
CA GLY A 121 2.64 -16.48 8.88
C GLY A 121 2.82 -16.22 7.39
N THR A 122 4.04 -16.05 6.90
CA THR A 122 4.34 -15.65 5.51
C THR A 122 5.09 -16.73 4.74
N PHE A 123 4.94 -16.72 3.43
CA PHE A 123 5.89 -17.40 2.56
C PHE A 123 7.24 -16.69 2.59
N ILE A 124 8.30 -17.44 2.30
CA ILE A 124 9.63 -16.88 2.06
C ILE A 124 9.69 -16.49 0.57
N PRO A 125 9.58 -15.20 0.21
CA PRO A 125 9.75 -14.77 -1.17
C PRO A 125 11.17 -15.01 -1.66
N ALA A 126 11.30 -15.30 -2.96
CA ALA A 126 12.56 -15.19 -3.67
C ALA A 126 13.11 -13.75 -3.61
N ASP A 127 14.43 -13.62 -3.69
CA ASP A 127 15.10 -12.33 -3.66
C ASP A 127 14.73 -11.43 -4.85
N PHE A 128 14.64 -12.00 -6.05
CA PHE A 128 14.40 -11.28 -7.28
C PHE A 128 13.00 -11.60 -7.83
N ARG A 129 12.09 -10.64 -7.68
CA ARG A 129 10.67 -10.76 -8.08
C ARG A 129 10.29 -9.58 -8.96
N PRO A 130 9.67 -9.79 -10.13
CA PRO A 130 9.26 -8.69 -11.00
C PRO A 130 8.00 -8.02 -10.43
N ARG A 131 7.86 -6.70 -10.58
CA ARG A 131 6.57 -6.04 -10.40
C ARG A 131 5.66 -6.32 -11.59
N VAL A 132 4.33 -6.27 -11.41
CA VAL A 132 3.42 -6.66 -12.49
C VAL A 132 3.27 -5.53 -13.51
N VAL A 133 2.76 -4.37 -13.10
CA VAL A 133 2.67 -3.18 -13.95
C VAL A 133 3.43 -2.03 -13.29
N VAL A 134 4.36 -1.42 -14.03
CA VAL A 134 5.10 -0.24 -13.56
C VAL A 134 5.12 0.86 -14.61
N PHE A 135 4.45 1.97 -14.32
CA PHE A 135 4.45 3.14 -15.20
C PHE A 135 5.23 4.28 -14.55
N GLU A 136 6.22 4.83 -15.26
CA GLU A 136 7.12 5.87 -14.75
C GLU A 136 6.98 7.14 -15.60
N ALA A 137 6.82 8.31 -14.96
CA ALA A 137 6.73 9.60 -15.62
C ALA A 137 5.68 9.64 -16.75
N CYS A 138 4.51 9.01 -16.52
CA CYS A 138 3.44 8.93 -17.51
C CYS A 138 2.33 9.98 -17.27
N ASP A 139 1.66 10.41 -18.32
CA ASP A 139 0.64 11.48 -18.29
C ASP A 139 -0.64 11.03 -19.01
N GLY A 140 -1.77 10.98 -18.30
CA GLY A 140 -3.01 10.40 -18.78
C GLY A 140 -2.94 8.87 -18.83
N VAL A 141 -3.10 8.23 -17.67
CA VAL A 141 -3.04 6.79 -17.49
C VAL A 141 -4.42 6.25 -17.16
N GLU A 142 -4.86 5.20 -17.84
CA GLU A 142 -6.09 4.47 -17.51
C GLU A 142 -5.86 2.97 -17.31
N ILE A 143 -6.25 2.44 -16.16
CA ILE A 143 -6.41 1.00 -15.95
C ILE A 143 -7.87 0.73 -15.66
N SER A 144 -8.55 -0.09 -16.47
CA SER A 144 -10.00 -0.29 -16.27
C SER A 144 -10.50 -1.71 -16.54
N SER A 145 -11.42 -2.16 -15.67
CA SER A 145 -12.19 -3.44 -15.77
C SER A 145 -11.39 -4.76 -15.73
N ILE A 146 -10.06 -4.69 -15.71
CA ILE A 146 -9.18 -5.86 -15.76
C ILE A 146 -9.10 -6.59 -14.41
N HIS A 147 -8.91 -7.91 -14.47
CA HIS A 147 -8.54 -8.73 -13.32
C HIS A 147 -7.03 -9.00 -13.33
N ILE A 148 -6.31 -8.62 -12.27
CA ILE A 148 -4.90 -8.94 -12.07
C ILE A 148 -4.78 -9.86 -10.87
N CYS A 149 -4.05 -10.97 -11.01
CA CYS A 149 -3.92 -11.91 -9.91
C CYS A 149 -2.53 -12.54 -9.83
N ARG A 150 -2.27 -13.14 -8.66
CA ARG A 150 -1.06 -13.94 -8.39
C ARG A 150 0.20 -13.11 -8.60
N SER A 151 0.20 -11.86 -8.14
CA SER A 151 1.36 -10.98 -8.22
C SER A 151 2.50 -11.52 -7.35
N PRO A 152 3.74 -11.61 -7.87
CA PRO A 152 4.90 -11.96 -7.06
C PRO A 152 5.45 -10.79 -6.26
N MET A 153 5.08 -9.53 -6.58
CA MET A 153 5.52 -8.32 -5.89
C MET A 153 4.41 -7.22 -6.01
N TRP A 154 4.72 -5.94 -5.91
CA TRP A 154 3.77 -4.83 -6.11
C TRP A 154 3.05 -4.98 -7.45
N THR A 155 1.73 -4.84 -7.42
CA THR A 155 0.86 -5.20 -8.54
C THR A 155 0.76 -4.05 -9.54
N LEU A 156 0.17 -2.92 -9.13
CA LEU A 156 0.11 -1.70 -9.93
C LEU A 156 0.99 -0.64 -9.27
N HIS A 157 2.05 -0.20 -9.94
CA HIS A 157 2.97 0.80 -9.43
C HIS A 157 3.12 1.98 -10.39
N PHE A 158 2.67 3.16 -9.98
CA PHE A 158 2.77 4.39 -10.74
C PHE A 158 3.79 5.29 -10.08
N VAL A 159 4.83 5.70 -10.83
CA VAL A 159 5.92 6.53 -10.35
C VAL A 159 5.90 7.85 -11.10
N ASP A 160 5.76 8.97 -10.38
CA ASP A 160 5.73 10.33 -10.95
C ASP A 160 4.73 10.49 -12.11
N CYS A 161 3.57 9.83 -12.00
CA CYS A 161 2.53 9.90 -13.03
C CYS A 161 1.57 11.07 -12.74
N THR A 162 1.02 11.66 -13.80
CA THR A 162 -0.01 12.70 -13.72
C THR A 162 -1.28 12.24 -14.43
N ASP A 163 -2.44 12.58 -13.88
CA ASP A 163 -3.75 12.16 -14.41
C ASP A 163 -3.88 10.63 -14.50
N VAL A 164 -3.92 9.98 -13.34
CA VAL A 164 -4.02 8.51 -13.20
C VAL A 164 -5.44 8.12 -12.85
N ALA A 165 -6.04 7.22 -13.63
CA ALA A 165 -7.34 6.64 -13.34
C ALA A 165 -7.28 5.12 -13.27
N VAL A 166 -7.73 4.55 -12.15
CA VAL A 166 -7.90 3.11 -11.96
C VAL A 166 -9.35 2.83 -11.61
N ARG A 167 -10.09 2.10 -12.48
CA ARG A 167 -11.54 1.93 -12.35
C ARG A 167 -12.00 0.50 -12.53
N GLY A 168 -12.80 -0.02 -11.59
CA GLY A 168 -13.41 -1.34 -11.77
C GLY A 168 -12.40 -2.49 -11.81
N VAL A 169 -11.20 -2.29 -11.26
CA VAL A 169 -10.12 -3.28 -11.31
C VAL A 169 -10.29 -4.28 -10.17
N ARG A 170 -10.06 -5.56 -10.47
CA ARG A 170 -9.94 -6.62 -9.45
C ARG A 170 -8.47 -7.01 -9.27
N ILE A 171 -7.98 -6.99 -8.04
CA ILE A 171 -6.66 -7.50 -7.65
C ILE A 171 -6.84 -8.65 -6.66
N GLU A 172 -6.29 -9.82 -6.98
CA GLU A 172 -6.36 -11.03 -6.13
C GLU A 172 -4.98 -11.68 -6.01
N ASN A 173 -4.29 -11.37 -4.91
CA ASN A 173 -2.96 -11.89 -4.61
C ASN A 173 -3.02 -12.90 -3.46
N ASP A 174 -1.99 -13.74 -3.39
CA ASP A 174 -1.83 -14.66 -2.27
C ASP A 174 -1.58 -13.87 -0.98
N HIS A 175 -2.41 -14.09 0.04
CA HIS A 175 -2.35 -13.38 1.32
C HIS A 175 -1.12 -13.67 2.17
N ARG A 176 -0.30 -14.64 1.79
CA ARG A 176 0.90 -15.02 2.55
C ARG A 176 2.19 -14.60 1.86
N LEU A 177 2.14 -14.15 0.61
CA LEU A 177 3.32 -13.67 -0.10
C LEU A 177 3.54 -12.17 0.17
N PRO A 178 4.59 -11.77 0.91
CA PRO A 178 4.83 -10.37 1.28
C PRO A 178 5.09 -9.46 0.07
N ASN A 179 4.93 -8.14 0.25
CA ASN A 179 5.17 -7.11 -0.77
C ASN A 179 4.29 -7.30 -2.02
N THR A 180 3.06 -7.79 -1.83
CA THR A 180 2.07 -7.95 -2.90
C THR A 180 1.02 -6.85 -2.86
N ASP A 181 1.49 -5.61 -2.68
CA ASP A 181 0.67 -4.40 -2.63
C ASP A 181 -0.26 -4.33 -3.86
N GLY A 182 -1.47 -3.81 -3.66
CA GLY A 182 -2.47 -3.68 -4.72
C GLY A 182 -2.14 -2.52 -5.66
N ILE A 183 -2.40 -1.30 -5.21
CA ILE A 183 -2.16 -0.08 -5.99
C ILE A 183 -1.22 0.84 -5.24
N VAL A 184 -0.08 1.15 -5.84
CA VAL A 184 0.94 2.04 -5.28
C VAL A 184 1.04 3.29 -6.16
N LEU A 185 0.67 4.44 -5.59
CA LEU A 185 0.88 5.77 -6.18
C LEU A 185 2.13 6.39 -5.55
N ASP A 186 3.22 6.42 -6.28
CA ASP A 186 4.51 6.96 -5.86
C ASP A 186 4.74 8.31 -6.57
N ALA A 187 4.73 9.41 -5.81
CA ALA A 187 4.88 10.78 -6.33
C ALA A 187 3.90 11.18 -7.46
N CYS A 188 2.67 10.65 -7.44
CA CYS A 188 1.66 10.92 -8.47
C CYS A 188 0.81 12.17 -8.19
N ARG A 189 0.35 12.86 -9.25
CA ARG A 189 -0.46 14.09 -9.15
C ARG A 189 -1.77 13.97 -9.93
N GLY A 190 -2.89 14.18 -9.25
CA GLY A 190 -4.21 14.01 -9.86
C GLY A 190 -4.50 12.53 -10.14
N ALA A 191 -4.95 11.79 -9.14
CA ALA A 191 -5.28 10.38 -9.30
C ALA A 191 -6.67 10.05 -8.75
N ILE A 192 -7.40 9.20 -9.46
CA ILE A 192 -8.69 8.65 -9.04
C ILE A 192 -8.60 7.12 -9.08
N ILE A 193 -8.84 6.49 -7.93
CA ILE A 193 -9.02 5.05 -7.80
C ILE A 193 -10.45 4.81 -7.35
N GLU A 194 -11.25 4.13 -8.18
CA GLU A 194 -12.66 3.91 -7.86
C GLU A 194 -13.22 2.56 -8.31
N ASP A 195 -14.21 2.09 -7.55
CA ASP A 195 -14.98 0.88 -7.87
C ASP A 195 -14.11 -0.40 -7.94
N CYS A 196 -13.00 -0.45 -7.19
CA CYS A 196 -12.04 -1.56 -7.21
C CYS A 196 -12.32 -2.61 -6.12
N LEU A 197 -11.96 -3.86 -6.41
CA LEU A 197 -11.93 -4.97 -5.47
C LEU A 197 -10.48 -5.43 -5.29
N ILE A 198 -9.93 -5.30 -4.08
CA ILE A 198 -8.50 -5.54 -3.81
C ILE A 198 -8.35 -6.54 -2.66
N SER A 199 -7.56 -7.58 -2.87
CA SER A 199 -7.26 -8.62 -1.91
C SER A 199 -5.78 -8.96 -1.96
N THR A 200 -5.04 -8.59 -0.91
CA THR A 200 -3.56 -8.59 -0.89
C THR A 200 -2.98 -9.10 0.43
N ALA A 201 -1.75 -9.61 0.42
CA ALA A 201 -1.02 -9.84 1.66
C ALA A 201 -0.57 -8.51 2.28
N ASP A 202 -0.03 -7.64 1.44
CA ASP A 202 0.50 -6.34 1.85
C ASP A 202 -0.52 -5.23 1.58
N ASP A 203 -0.06 -3.98 1.52
CA ASP A 203 -0.94 -2.81 1.43
C ASP A 203 -1.96 -2.86 0.28
N GLY A 204 -3.22 -2.52 0.55
CA GLY A 204 -4.27 -2.52 -0.47
C GLY A 204 -4.10 -1.38 -1.48
N ILE A 205 -4.23 -0.14 -1.00
CA ILE A 205 -3.96 1.09 -1.76
C ILE A 205 -2.99 1.95 -0.94
N CYS A 206 -1.86 2.31 -1.54
CA CYS A 206 -0.74 2.92 -0.85
C CYS A 206 -0.25 4.18 -1.59
N LEU A 207 -0.16 5.30 -0.86
CA LEU A 207 0.49 6.52 -1.36
C LEU A 207 1.93 6.60 -0.82
N LYS A 208 2.90 6.83 -1.69
CA LYS A 208 4.32 6.91 -1.36
C LYS A 208 4.98 8.07 -2.09
N THR A 209 6.17 8.43 -1.64
CA THR A 209 7.12 9.28 -2.35
C THR A 209 8.52 8.72 -2.11
N SER A 210 9.04 7.97 -3.09
CA SER A 210 10.35 7.33 -3.00
C SER A 210 11.49 8.31 -3.23
N MET A 211 12.69 7.89 -2.82
CA MET A 211 13.92 8.58 -3.15
C MET A 211 14.33 8.25 -4.60
N GLY A 212 14.67 9.27 -5.37
CA GLY A 212 15.23 9.10 -6.71
C GLY A 212 16.73 8.77 -6.67
N PRO A 213 17.32 8.36 -7.82
CA PRO A 213 18.73 7.97 -7.90
C PRO A 213 19.73 9.06 -7.48
N ALA A 214 19.33 10.33 -7.55
CA ALA A 214 20.15 11.47 -7.15
C ALA A 214 20.14 11.74 -5.62
N GLY A 215 19.44 10.91 -4.83
CA GLY A 215 19.32 11.10 -3.37
C GLY A 215 18.35 12.21 -2.95
N ALA A 216 17.48 12.64 -3.86
CA ALA A 216 16.37 13.56 -3.60
C ALA A 216 15.03 12.85 -3.84
N ALA A 217 13.94 13.33 -3.23
CA ALA A 217 12.60 12.80 -3.49
C ALA A 217 12.29 12.83 -4.99
N ILE A 218 11.65 11.78 -5.51
CA ILE A 218 11.22 11.72 -6.91
C ILE A 218 10.25 12.85 -7.23
N GLY A 219 9.35 13.13 -6.29
CA GLY A 219 8.35 14.18 -6.40
C GLY A 219 7.43 14.17 -5.19
N GLN A 220 6.24 14.70 -5.39
CA GLN A 220 5.19 14.82 -4.37
C GLN A 220 3.95 14.04 -4.82
N CYS A 221 3.16 13.56 -3.85
CA CYS A 221 1.81 13.07 -4.12
C CYS A 221 0.79 14.18 -3.86
N GLU A 222 -0.07 14.50 -4.82
CA GLU A 222 -1.03 15.59 -4.68
C GLU A 222 -2.38 15.29 -5.35
N ASN A 223 -3.47 15.70 -4.71
CA ASN A 223 -4.84 15.65 -5.26
C ASN A 223 -5.25 14.23 -5.64
N ILE A 224 -5.38 13.38 -4.62
CA ILE A 224 -5.68 11.95 -4.76
C ILE A 224 -7.07 11.67 -4.21
N LEU A 225 -7.88 10.94 -4.97
CA LEU A 225 -9.20 10.46 -4.57
C LEU A 225 -9.26 8.94 -4.68
N VAL A 226 -9.57 8.27 -3.58
CA VAL A 226 -9.86 6.84 -3.51
C VAL A 226 -11.30 6.69 -3.05
N ARG A 227 -12.15 6.01 -3.83
CA ARG A 227 -13.56 5.86 -3.42
C ARG A 227 -14.25 4.59 -3.88
N ARG A 228 -15.26 4.14 -3.14
CA ARG A 228 -16.09 2.96 -3.50
C ARG A 228 -15.28 1.69 -3.74
N CYS A 229 -14.21 1.51 -2.98
CA CYS A 229 -13.36 0.33 -3.07
C CYS A 229 -13.69 -0.66 -1.94
N SER A 230 -13.59 -1.95 -2.23
CA SER A 230 -13.64 -3.04 -1.25
C SER A 230 -12.26 -3.66 -1.11
N ILE A 231 -11.69 -3.64 0.10
CA ILE A 231 -10.28 -4.00 0.34
C ILE A 231 -10.15 -5.06 1.43
N GLN A 232 -9.29 -6.04 1.19
CA GLN A 232 -8.76 -7.00 2.17
C GLN A 232 -7.24 -6.96 2.13
N SER A 233 -6.59 -6.82 3.29
CA SER A 233 -5.14 -6.72 3.41
C SER A 233 -4.64 -7.24 4.74
N LEU A 234 -3.68 -8.17 4.74
CA LEU A 234 -3.02 -8.60 5.98
C LEU A 234 -1.99 -7.58 6.51
N SER A 235 -1.70 -6.51 5.76
CA SER A 235 -0.94 -5.34 6.19
C SER A 235 -1.89 -4.14 6.41
N CYS A 236 -1.88 -3.10 5.58
CA CYS A 236 -2.81 -1.98 5.70
C CYS A 236 -3.67 -1.76 4.44
N ALA A 237 -5.00 -1.75 4.60
CA ALA A 237 -5.93 -1.64 3.49
C ALA A 237 -5.82 -0.29 2.75
N LEU A 238 -5.82 0.82 3.48
CA LEU A 238 -5.71 2.18 2.94
C LEU A 238 -4.56 2.92 3.64
N LYS A 239 -3.47 3.16 2.91
CA LYS A 239 -2.21 3.60 3.51
C LYS A 239 -1.58 4.82 2.83
N ILE A 240 -0.93 5.63 3.64
CA ILE A 240 0.08 6.59 3.23
C ILE A 240 1.41 6.21 3.90
N GLY A 241 2.48 6.07 3.11
CA GLY A 241 3.83 5.70 3.55
C GLY A 241 4.19 4.23 3.30
N THR A 242 5.33 3.73 3.79
CA THR A 242 6.26 4.38 4.71
C THR A 242 7.26 5.31 4.02
N GLU A 243 7.52 5.15 2.72
CA GLU A 243 8.41 6.04 1.95
C GLU A 243 7.74 7.39 1.76
N THR A 244 8.18 8.40 2.50
CA THR A 244 7.58 9.75 2.52
C THR A 244 8.64 10.84 2.33
N HIS A 245 9.51 10.67 1.33
CA HIS A 245 10.61 11.62 1.06
C HIS A 245 10.14 12.97 0.54
N GLY A 246 9.03 13.00 -0.19
CA GLY A 246 8.37 14.20 -0.67
C GLY A 246 7.03 14.42 0.03
N ASP A 247 6.45 15.60 -0.16
CA ASP A 247 5.17 15.93 0.46
C ASP A 247 4.03 15.10 -0.13
N ILE A 248 3.04 14.79 0.71
CA ILE A 248 1.79 14.13 0.35
C ILE A 248 0.64 15.03 0.80
N THR A 249 -0.06 15.67 -0.13
CA THR A 249 -1.05 16.70 0.19
C THR A 249 -2.38 16.48 -0.54
N ASN A 250 -3.49 16.76 0.13
CA ASN A 250 -4.85 16.64 -0.43
C ASN A 250 -5.17 15.21 -0.91
N ALA A 251 -5.26 14.27 0.03
CA ALA A 251 -5.68 12.90 -0.22
C ALA A 251 -7.02 12.61 0.46
N VAL A 252 -7.98 12.09 -0.29
CA VAL A 252 -9.31 11.71 0.22
C VAL A 252 -9.55 10.24 -0.05
N PHE A 253 -9.90 9.51 1.00
CA PHE A 253 -10.38 8.14 0.95
C PHE A 253 -11.82 8.14 1.43
N GLU A 254 -12.78 7.75 0.58
CA GLU A 254 -14.19 7.83 0.93
C GLU A 254 -15.05 6.66 0.43
N ASP A 255 -16.13 6.34 1.15
CA ASP A 255 -17.11 5.34 0.72
C ASP A 255 -16.49 3.94 0.48
N CYS A 256 -15.48 3.57 1.27
CA CYS A 256 -14.78 2.30 1.15
C CYS A 256 -15.26 1.28 2.20
N ASN A 257 -15.08 0.00 1.89
CA ASN A 257 -15.32 -1.10 2.84
C ASN A 257 -14.03 -1.92 3.01
N VAL A 258 -13.49 -1.91 4.23
CA VAL A 258 -12.35 -2.73 4.63
C VAL A 258 -12.87 -3.95 5.40
N SER A 259 -12.47 -5.14 4.96
CA SER A 259 -12.86 -6.40 5.61
C SER A 259 -11.67 -7.31 5.82
N ALA A 260 -11.75 -8.21 6.81
CA ALA A 260 -10.74 -9.24 7.08
C ALA A 260 -9.29 -8.73 6.93
N SER A 261 -9.01 -7.57 7.52
CA SER A 261 -7.73 -6.88 7.34
C SER A 261 -7.01 -6.72 8.66
N ASN A 262 -5.69 -6.59 8.63
CA ASN A 262 -4.94 -6.28 9.84
C ASN A 262 -5.16 -4.82 10.25
N ARG A 263 -4.87 -3.90 9.34
CA ARG A 263 -5.17 -2.48 9.52
C ARG A 263 -6.11 -1.95 8.46
N ALA A 264 -7.03 -1.07 8.87
CA ALA A 264 -7.86 -0.36 7.91
C ALA A 264 -7.18 0.92 7.40
N LEU A 265 -6.97 1.90 8.26
CA LEU A 265 -6.50 3.24 7.89
C LEU A 265 -5.10 3.50 8.47
N GLY A 266 -4.13 3.79 7.62
CA GLY A 266 -2.73 3.95 8.03
C GLY A 266 -2.07 5.21 7.46
N VAL A 267 -1.44 6.02 8.31
CA VAL A 267 -0.61 7.15 7.87
C VAL A 267 0.74 7.11 8.57
N PHE A 268 1.79 6.85 7.79
CA PHE A 268 3.14 6.62 8.31
C PHE A 268 4.11 7.62 7.69
N SER A 269 4.57 8.58 8.49
CA SER A 269 5.64 9.51 8.10
C SER A 269 6.98 9.02 8.63
N ARG A 270 7.99 8.98 7.75
CA ARG A 270 9.33 8.47 8.07
C ARG A 270 10.48 9.34 7.57
N ASP A 271 10.27 10.07 6.48
CA ASP A 271 11.36 10.44 5.58
C ASP A 271 11.53 11.95 5.26
N GLY A 272 10.84 12.81 6.01
CA GLY A 272 11.00 14.27 5.96
C GLY A 272 9.91 15.01 5.17
N GLY A 273 9.26 14.36 4.22
CA GLY A 273 8.11 14.89 3.50
C GLY A 273 6.90 15.07 4.40
N ARG A 274 6.24 16.23 4.31
CA ARG A 274 5.06 16.57 5.11
C ARG A 274 3.83 15.87 4.54
N ILE A 275 2.98 15.36 5.43
CA ILE A 275 1.69 14.79 5.06
C ILE A 275 0.60 15.74 5.54
N SER A 276 -0.20 16.28 4.64
CA SER A 276 -1.22 17.26 5.03
C SER A 276 -2.53 17.19 4.26
N ASN A 277 -3.61 17.62 4.91
CA ASN A 277 -4.96 17.67 4.33
C ASN A 277 -5.42 16.28 3.85
N VAL A 278 -5.41 15.32 4.77
CA VAL A 278 -5.85 13.94 4.52
C VAL A 278 -7.24 13.73 5.11
N ARG A 279 -8.12 13.03 4.37
CA ARG A 279 -9.47 12.70 4.84
C ARG A 279 -9.78 11.21 4.64
N PHE A 280 -10.29 10.58 5.69
CA PHE A 280 -10.89 9.25 5.65
C PHE A 280 -12.37 9.38 6.04
N LEU A 281 -13.29 9.14 5.10
CA LEU A 281 -14.71 9.49 5.24
C LEU A 281 -15.62 8.29 4.91
N ARG A 282 -16.59 7.98 5.78
CA ARG A 282 -17.65 6.98 5.48
C ARG A 282 -17.05 5.61 5.14
N ILE A 283 -16.30 5.02 6.08
CA ILE A 283 -15.58 3.76 5.86
C ILE A 283 -16.06 2.70 6.86
N GLY A 284 -16.45 1.54 6.33
CA GLY A 284 -16.68 0.33 7.11
C GLY A 284 -15.36 -0.40 7.37
N VAL A 285 -15.11 -0.84 8.61
CA VAL A 285 -13.86 -1.51 8.99
C VAL A 285 -14.10 -2.82 9.74
N GLU A 286 -13.40 -3.87 9.34
CA GLU A 286 -13.27 -5.11 10.09
C GLU A 286 -11.79 -5.48 10.17
N CYS A 287 -11.21 -5.21 11.34
CA CYS A 287 -9.80 -5.43 11.61
C CYS A 287 -9.57 -6.57 12.60
N HIS A 288 -8.60 -7.44 12.31
CA HIS A 288 -8.20 -8.56 13.15
C HIS A 288 -6.68 -8.67 13.27
N GLU A 289 -6.20 -9.30 14.32
CA GLU A 289 -4.78 -9.56 14.51
C GLU A 289 -4.19 -10.48 13.43
N THR A 290 -2.93 -10.26 13.07
CA THR A 290 -2.13 -11.20 12.27
C THR A 290 -0.86 -11.59 13.01
N LEU A 291 -0.17 -12.62 12.49
CA LEU A 291 1.16 -13.00 12.97
C LEU A 291 2.20 -11.93 12.61
N ASP A 292 3.34 -11.97 13.31
CA ASP A 292 4.43 -10.97 13.28
C ASP A 292 4.98 -10.62 11.89
N GLY A 293 4.78 -11.49 10.89
CA GLY A 293 5.27 -11.32 9.53
C GLY A 293 4.57 -10.20 8.77
N PHE A 294 3.44 -9.73 9.30
CA PHE A 294 2.77 -8.53 8.84
C PHE A 294 2.86 -7.42 9.87
N TRP A 295 2.80 -6.19 9.38
CA TRP A 295 2.75 -5.02 10.25
C TRP A 295 1.31 -4.80 10.70
N GLY A 296 1.12 -4.70 12.01
CA GLY A 296 -0.15 -4.41 12.66
C GLY A 296 -0.61 -5.43 13.67
N SER A 297 -1.61 -4.99 14.41
CA SER A 297 -2.17 -5.64 15.57
C SER A 297 -3.70 -5.47 15.58
N GLY A 298 -4.35 -5.41 14.42
CA GLY A 298 -5.81 -5.29 14.30
C GLY A 298 -6.36 -3.86 14.40
N GLU A 299 -5.60 -2.83 14.04
CA GLU A 299 -5.99 -1.42 14.22
C GLU A 299 -6.98 -0.90 13.15
N ALA A 300 -8.08 -0.26 13.58
CA ALA A 300 -8.93 0.50 12.68
C ALA A 300 -8.25 1.76 12.11
N LEU A 301 -7.44 2.43 12.94
CA LEU A 301 -6.69 3.63 12.57
C LEU A 301 -5.32 3.60 13.23
N THR A 302 -4.27 3.81 12.45
CA THR A 302 -2.92 4.05 12.94
C THR A 302 -2.28 5.25 12.24
N ILE A 303 -1.68 6.14 13.02
CA ILE A 303 -0.96 7.32 12.55
C ILE A 303 0.39 7.35 13.26
N ASN A 304 1.49 7.31 12.52
CA ASN A 304 2.84 7.24 13.08
C ASN A 304 3.78 8.26 12.45
N VAL A 305 4.48 9.03 13.29
CA VAL A 305 5.60 9.89 12.88
C VAL A 305 6.86 9.43 13.62
N VAL A 306 7.73 8.73 12.90
CA VAL A 306 8.93 8.09 13.46
C VAL A 306 10.09 8.36 12.52
N ASP A 307 11.24 8.77 13.02
CA ASP A 307 12.40 9.00 12.15
C ASP A 307 12.88 7.65 11.57
N ARG A 308 12.95 7.53 10.23
CA ARG A 308 13.46 6.29 9.60
C ARG A 308 14.90 6.01 10.00
N VAL A 309 15.71 7.07 10.08
CA VAL A 309 17.12 7.04 10.43
C VAL A 309 17.43 8.22 11.33
N ALA A 310 18.36 8.06 12.26
CA ALA A 310 18.69 9.11 13.25
C ALA A 310 19.13 10.45 12.61
N ALA A 311 19.69 10.41 11.40
CA ALA A 311 20.17 11.60 10.69
C ALA A 311 19.07 12.38 9.93
N ARG A 312 17.85 11.85 9.84
CA ARG A 312 16.76 12.46 9.08
C ARG A 312 15.46 12.43 9.87
N THR A 313 15.01 13.61 10.26
CA THR A 313 13.70 13.78 10.91
C THR A 313 12.59 13.45 9.92
N ALA A 314 11.57 12.73 10.39
CA ALA A 314 10.33 12.51 9.66
C ALA A 314 9.60 13.84 9.38
N GLY A 315 8.68 13.85 8.41
CA GLY A 315 7.85 15.01 8.17
C GLY A 315 6.64 15.03 9.10
N ALA A 316 6.12 16.22 9.42
CA ALA A 316 4.93 16.33 10.25
C ALA A 316 3.69 15.79 9.54
N ILE A 317 2.74 15.26 10.31
CA ILE A 317 1.37 14.94 9.84
C ILE A 317 0.44 16.02 10.36
N GLU A 318 -0.25 16.74 9.48
CA GLU A 318 -1.07 17.89 9.85
C GLU A 318 -2.42 17.94 9.11
N ASN A 319 -3.47 18.40 9.78
CA ASN A 319 -4.81 18.59 9.19
C ASN A 319 -5.40 17.27 8.63
N LEU A 320 -5.64 16.32 9.53
CA LEU A 320 -6.22 15.03 9.19
C LEU A 320 -7.63 14.91 9.76
N ILE A 321 -8.57 14.47 8.93
CA ILE A 321 -9.97 14.22 9.31
C ILE A 321 -10.26 12.73 9.14
N VAL A 322 -10.72 12.08 10.22
CA VAL A 322 -11.30 10.74 10.18
C VAL A 322 -12.75 10.84 10.64
N GLU A 323 -13.69 10.53 9.75
CA GLU A 323 -15.10 10.83 9.98
C GLU A 323 -16.02 9.73 9.42
N ASP A 324 -17.10 9.43 10.15
CA ASP A 324 -18.10 8.40 9.78
C ASP A 324 -17.46 7.00 9.62
N ILE A 325 -16.77 6.54 10.66
CA ILE A 325 -16.12 5.21 10.68
C ILE A 325 -16.96 4.24 11.50
N THR A 326 -17.28 3.08 10.94
CA THR A 326 -18.07 2.06 11.64
C THR A 326 -17.50 0.66 11.50
N GLY A 327 -17.64 -0.18 12.52
CA GLY A 327 -17.26 -1.59 12.42
C GLY A 327 -16.57 -2.15 13.67
N ARG A 328 -15.55 -2.98 13.47
CA ARG A 328 -14.85 -3.71 14.56
C ARG A 328 -13.34 -3.69 14.40
N MET A 329 -12.64 -3.75 15.53
CA MET A 329 -11.20 -3.88 15.61
C MET A 329 -10.78 -4.79 16.76
N GLU A 330 -9.65 -5.49 16.60
CA GLU A 330 -9.02 -6.28 17.65
C GLU A 330 -7.89 -5.55 18.38
N GLY A 331 -7.33 -4.52 17.74
CA GLY A 331 -6.33 -3.62 18.31
C GLY A 331 -6.93 -2.36 18.93
N ALA A 332 -6.19 -1.26 18.84
CA ALA A 332 -6.60 0.06 19.30
C ALA A 332 -6.45 1.11 18.18
N ILE A 333 -7.11 2.25 18.33
CA ILE A 333 -6.75 3.44 17.54
C ILE A 333 -5.42 3.98 18.06
N THR A 334 -4.45 4.23 17.19
CA THR A 334 -3.12 4.71 17.59
C THR A 334 -2.69 5.98 16.84
N LEU A 335 -2.29 7.02 17.57
CA LEU A 335 -1.67 8.23 17.03
C LEU A 335 -0.37 8.49 17.80
N ILE A 336 0.78 8.22 17.18
CA ILE A 336 2.05 8.18 17.90
C ILE A 336 3.12 8.94 17.12
N SER A 337 3.74 9.93 17.77
CA SER A 337 4.94 10.60 17.28
C SER A 337 6.09 10.40 18.26
N THR A 338 7.14 9.72 17.80
CA THR A 338 8.45 9.71 18.49
C THR A 338 9.40 10.74 17.90
N SER A 339 9.10 11.24 16.71
CA SER A 339 9.80 12.35 16.07
C SER A 339 9.41 13.70 16.66
N SER A 340 10.33 14.67 16.60
CA SER A 340 10.06 16.07 16.95
C SER A 340 9.14 16.77 15.93
N ALA A 341 8.93 16.20 14.75
CA ALA A 341 8.03 16.75 13.74
C ALA A 341 6.56 16.76 14.23
N GLY A 342 6.13 15.71 14.92
CA GLY A 342 4.83 15.66 15.59
C GLY A 342 3.63 15.38 14.68
N ILE A 343 2.48 15.20 15.33
CA ILE A 343 1.16 15.06 14.71
C ILE A 343 0.30 16.23 15.18
N ARG A 344 -0.36 16.95 14.26
CA ARG A 344 -1.11 18.18 14.60
C ARG A 344 -2.46 18.27 13.91
N ASN A 345 -3.42 18.92 14.57
CA ASN A 345 -4.73 19.26 14.00
C ASN A 345 -5.47 18.04 13.46
N ILE A 346 -5.80 17.10 14.35
CA ILE A 346 -6.47 15.85 14.02
C ILE A 346 -7.92 15.92 14.49
N ARG A 347 -8.87 15.66 13.59
CA ARG A 347 -10.29 15.53 13.90
C ARG A 347 -10.72 14.08 13.77
N LEU A 348 -11.20 13.49 14.86
CA LEU A 348 -11.88 12.21 14.88
C LEU A 348 -13.35 12.47 15.19
N ALA A 349 -14.24 12.22 14.23
CA ALA A 349 -15.66 12.55 14.35
C ALA A 349 -16.56 11.36 13.96
N ARG A 350 -17.63 11.12 14.72
CA ARG A 350 -18.67 10.10 14.41
C ARG A 350 -18.06 8.74 14.12
N ILE A 351 -17.31 8.23 15.08
CA ILE A 351 -16.66 6.91 15.02
C ILE A 351 -17.44 5.97 15.93
N ASN A 352 -17.93 4.85 15.39
CA ASN A 352 -18.67 3.83 16.14
C ASN A 352 -18.05 2.44 15.93
N LEU A 353 -17.20 2.02 16.86
CA LEU A 353 -16.44 0.77 16.77
C LEU A 353 -16.78 -0.19 17.90
N VAL A 354 -16.66 -1.48 17.62
CA VAL A 354 -16.58 -2.54 18.64
C VAL A 354 -15.13 -2.99 18.76
N GLN A 355 -14.55 -2.85 19.95
CA GLN A 355 -13.24 -3.42 20.27
C GLN A 355 -13.45 -4.83 20.87
N GLN A 356 -12.73 -5.82 20.36
CA GLN A 356 -12.83 -7.21 20.82
C GLN A 356 -11.44 -7.85 21.01
N PRO A 357 -11.30 -8.91 21.83
CA PRO A 357 -10.04 -9.62 21.94
C PRO A 357 -9.72 -10.34 20.63
N GLY A 358 -8.49 -10.16 20.13
CA GLY A 358 -7.94 -11.01 19.10
C GLY A 358 -7.36 -12.33 19.66
N GLN A 359 -7.13 -13.29 18.76
CA GLN A 359 -6.70 -14.64 19.14
C GLN A 359 -5.21 -14.77 19.43
N LEU A 360 -4.39 -13.85 18.89
CA LEU A 360 -2.93 -13.85 18.97
C LEU A 360 -2.42 -13.01 20.13
N GLY A 361 -3.22 -12.05 20.62
CA GLY A 361 -2.86 -11.11 21.66
C GLY A 361 -1.88 -10.02 21.19
N THR A 362 -1.62 -9.91 19.88
CA THR A 362 -0.75 -8.88 19.30
C THR A 362 -1.34 -7.48 19.46
N GLY A 363 -2.66 -7.36 19.61
CA GLY A 363 -3.39 -6.15 19.98
C GLY A 363 -2.87 -5.48 21.25
N GLN A 364 -2.20 -6.21 22.15
CA GLN A 364 -1.59 -5.63 23.36
C GLN A 364 -0.33 -4.78 23.09
N PHE A 365 0.07 -4.66 21.83
CA PHE A 365 1.22 -3.88 21.38
C PHE A 365 0.79 -2.88 20.30
N TYR A 366 1.42 -1.71 20.30
CA TYR A 366 1.39 -0.82 19.14
C TYR A 366 2.66 -1.02 18.32
N ASP A 367 2.55 -0.77 17.03
CA ASP A 367 3.58 -1.09 16.06
C ASP A 367 4.13 0.18 15.41
N LEU A 368 5.41 0.46 15.69
CA LEU A 368 6.15 1.60 15.17
C LEU A 368 6.98 1.28 13.92
N ARG A 369 6.98 0.02 13.46
CA ARG A 369 7.84 -0.41 12.36
C ARG A 369 7.55 0.36 11.06
N PRO A 370 8.56 0.61 10.22
CA PRO A 370 9.98 0.51 10.55
C PRO A 370 10.41 1.69 11.43
N THR A 371 11.37 1.44 12.30
CA THR A 371 12.03 2.39 13.20
C THR A 371 13.51 2.52 12.82
N ASN A 372 14.20 3.53 13.36
CA ASN A 372 15.65 3.68 13.19
C ASN A 372 16.49 2.56 13.85
N ALA A 373 15.88 1.75 14.72
CA ALA A 373 16.51 0.58 15.32
C ALA A 373 16.40 -0.66 14.42
N ASP A 374 15.52 -0.62 13.42
CA ASP A 374 15.36 -1.66 12.39
C ASP A 374 16.46 -1.54 11.32
N LEU A 375 17.72 -1.48 11.76
CA LEU A 375 18.88 -1.54 10.89
C LEU A 375 19.10 -3.01 10.48
N ALA A 376 18.32 -3.47 9.50
CA ALA A 376 18.86 -4.41 8.52
C ALA A 376 20.24 -3.93 8.05
N PRO A 377 21.13 -4.78 7.50
CA PRO A 377 22.54 -4.44 7.29
C PRO A 377 22.86 -3.29 6.30
N ARG A 378 21.91 -2.42 5.94
CA ARG A 378 22.14 -1.14 5.24
C ARG A 378 21.27 -0.02 5.79
N ALA A 379 21.87 1.16 5.95
CA ALA A 379 21.23 2.38 6.45
C ALA A 379 20.17 2.98 5.51
N ASP A 380 19.98 2.42 4.31
CA ASP A 380 19.03 2.84 3.28
C ASP A 380 18.02 1.75 2.89
N GLY A 381 18.03 0.60 3.58
CA GLY A 381 17.25 -0.58 3.19
C GLY A 381 15.75 -0.40 3.38
N GLY A 382 15.02 0.01 2.34
CA GLY A 382 13.59 -0.30 2.23
C GLY A 382 13.41 -1.78 1.86
N GLY A 383 12.72 -2.57 2.68
CA GLY A 383 12.39 -3.97 2.38
C GLY A 383 12.27 -4.91 3.58
N ARG A 384 11.97 -6.19 3.29
CA ARG A 384 11.73 -7.32 4.21
C ARG A 384 12.69 -7.45 5.38
N ALA A 385 13.93 -7.01 5.23
CA ALA A 385 14.91 -7.06 6.30
C ALA A 385 14.52 -6.20 7.53
N ASN A 386 13.52 -5.31 7.41
CA ASN A 386 13.01 -4.50 8.51
C ASN A 386 11.67 -5.01 9.07
N ALA A 387 11.06 -6.03 8.44
CA ALA A 387 9.66 -6.30 8.70
C ALA A 387 9.43 -7.01 10.03
N TRP A 388 10.38 -7.83 10.51
CA TRP A 388 10.27 -8.57 11.76
C TRP A 388 11.64 -8.82 12.42
N THR A 389 12.56 -7.85 12.27
CA THR A 389 13.87 -7.92 12.94
C THR A 389 13.68 -8.10 14.43
N ARG A 390 14.31 -9.13 15.00
CA ARG A 390 14.22 -9.41 16.44
C ARG A 390 15.42 -8.83 17.17
N GLY A 391 15.16 -8.19 18.30
CA GLY A 391 16.17 -7.70 19.22
C GLY A 391 16.86 -8.85 19.98
N SER A 392 17.84 -8.51 20.81
CA SER A 392 18.53 -9.48 21.68
C SER A 392 17.61 -10.17 22.69
N ASP A 393 16.45 -9.58 22.97
CA ASP A 393 15.39 -10.14 23.81
C ASP A 393 14.43 -11.09 23.07
N GLY A 394 14.66 -11.31 21.77
CA GLY A 394 13.85 -12.18 20.90
C GLY A 394 12.52 -11.56 20.44
N ARG A 395 12.22 -10.32 20.82
CA ARG A 395 11.01 -9.61 20.38
C ARG A 395 11.27 -8.87 19.08
N VAL A 396 10.21 -8.70 18.29
CA VAL A 396 10.28 -7.85 17.10
C VAL A 396 10.51 -6.41 17.54
N ILE A 397 11.50 -5.76 16.95
CA ILE A 397 11.84 -4.36 17.21
C ILE A 397 10.68 -3.48 16.70
N GLY A 398 10.36 -2.42 17.46
CA GLY A 398 9.27 -1.50 17.14
C GLY A 398 7.88 -1.97 17.57
N LEU A 399 7.72 -3.19 18.11
CA LEU A 399 6.50 -3.61 18.79
C LEU A 399 6.58 -3.26 20.29
N GLU A 400 5.80 -2.27 20.69
CA GLU A 400 5.86 -1.70 22.03
C GLU A 400 4.59 -1.97 22.83
N ARG A 401 4.72 -2.22 24.13
CA ARG A 401 3.54 -2.43 24.99
C ARG A 401 2.84 -1.10 25.25
N TYR A 402 1.51 -1.11 25.21
CA TYR A 402 0.74 0.00 25.74
C TYR A 402 0.99 0.16 27.25
N PRO A 403 1.37 1.36 27.69
CA PRO A 403 1.51 1.66 29.11
C PRO A 403 0.19 1.45 29.85
N GLY A 404 0.22 0.63 30.90
CA GLY A 404 -0.99 0.27 31.66
C GLY A 404 -1.95 -0.72 30.96
N GLY A 405 -1.57 -1.27 29.80
CA GLY A 405 -2.38 -2.20 29.01
C GLY A 405 -3.04 -1.54 27.79
N MET A 406 -3.70 -2.33 26.93
CA MET A 406 -4.32 -1.85 25.69
C MET A 406 -5.55 -0.96 25.97
N PRO A 407 -5.54 0.33 25.57
CA PRO A 407 -6.70 1.21 25.66
C PRO A 407 -7.63 1.04 24.43
N ALA A 408 -8.71 1.82 24.35
CA ALA A 408 -9.49 1.94 23.12
C ALA A 408 -8.77 2.82 22.09
N ALA A 409 -8.13 3.89 22.56
CA ALA A 409 -7.27 4.76 21.78
C ALA A 409 -6.00 5.14 22.57
N TYR A 410 -4.85 5.15 21.91
CA TYR A 410 -3.57 5.56 22.46
C TYR A 410 -2.97 6.71 21.66
N LEU A 411 -2.60 7.79 22.36
CA LEU A 411 -2.13 9.02 21.74
C LEU A 411 -0.85 9.51 22.40
N SER A 412 0.17 9.79 21.61
CA SER A 412 1.47 10.28 22.07
C SER A 412 2.10 11.22 21.04
N GLY A 413 2.60 12.37 21.49
CA GLY A 413 3.20 13.37 20.60
C GLY A 413 2.19 14.03 19.63
N VAL A 414 0.94 14.16 20.07
CA VAL A 414 -0.17 14.76 19.29
C VAL A 414 -0.55 16.12 19.88
N THR A 415 -0.73 17.14 19.04
CA THR A 415 -1.27 18.45 19.45
C THR A 415 -2.50 18.83 18.63
N GLY A 416 -3.47 19.51 19.25
CA GLY A 416 -4.70 19.93 18.55
C GLY A 416 -5.55 18.75 18.08
N ILE A 417 -5.90 17.84 18.98
CA ILE A 417 -6.89 16.80 18.69
C ILE A 417 -8.30 17.26 19.05
N PHE A 418 -9.25 16.97 18.16
CA PHE A 418 -10.67 17.19 18.37
C PHE A 418 -11.42 15.86 18.24
N LEU A 419 -12.18 15.51 19.27
CA LEU A 419 -13.00 14.31 19.32
C LEU A 419 -14.48 14.72 19.36
N GLU A 420 -15.29 14.15 18.47
CA GLU A 420 -16.73 14.38 18.41
C GLU A 420 -17.43 13.05 18.16
N GLU A 421 -18.31 12.60 19.06
CA GLU A 421 -19.06 11.34 18.88
C GLU A 421 -18.17 10.12 18.55
N VAL A 422 -17.06 9.98 19.28
CA VAL A 422 -16.18 8.81 19.20
C VAL A 422 -16.61 7.79 20.25
N LEU A 423 -17.27 6.72 19.80
CA LEU A 423 -17.84 5.65 20.61
C LEU A 423 -17.14 4.33 20.30
N ILE A 424 -16.46 3.76 21.29
CA ILE A 424 -15.82 2.45 21.17
C ILE A 424 -16.42 1.54 22.24
N LYS A 425 -17.24 0.57 21.81
CA LYS A 425 -17.81 -0.43 22.70
C LYS A 425 -16.75 -1.49 23.03
N ARG A 426 -16.43 -1.64 24.31
CA ARG A 426 -15.42 -2.59 24.81
C ARG A 426 -16.09 -3.75 25.58
N PRO A 427 -15.42 -4.90 25.75
CA PRO A 427 -15.94 -6.02 26.54
C PRO A 427 -16.10 -5.67 28.02
N ALA A 428 -17.10 -6.27 28.67
CA ALA A 428 -17.32 -6.16 30.11
C ALA A 428 -17.52 -7.57 30.71
N PRO A 429 -16.64 -8.05 31.61
CA PRO A 429 -15.44 -7.36 32.13
C PRO A 429 -14.36 -7.17 31.05
N LEU A 430 -13.46 -6.21 31.27
CA LEU A 430 -12.30 -6.01 30.40
C LEU A 430 -11.38 -7.25 30.44
N PRO A 431 -10.83 -7.70 29.30
CA PRO A 431 -9.85 -8.77 29.26
C PRO A 431 -8.56 -8.42 30.02
N GLN A 432 -7.79 -9.44 30.39
CA GLN A 432 -6.48 -9.24 31.01
C GLN A 432 -5.54 -8.47 30.07
N GLY A 433 -4.77 -7.53 30.62
CA GLY A 433 -3.84 -6.70 29.85
C GLY A 433 -4.49 -5.52 29.14
N TRP A 434 -5.80 -5.30 29.31
CA TRP A 434 -6.50 -4.13 28.79
C TRP A 434 -6.52 -3.01 29.81
N ASN A 435 -6.36 -1.77 29.34
CA ASN A 435 -6.40 -0.58 30.15
C ASN A 435 -7.85 -0.23 30.52
N LYS A 436 -8.07 0.19 31.76
CA LYS A 436 -9.37 0.71 32.24
C LYS A 436 -9.67 2.12 31.71
N ILE A 437 -8.63 2.83 31.28
CA ILE A 437 -8.70 4.10 30.57
C ILE A 437 -9.01 3.81 29.10
N ASP A 438 -10.08 4.41 28.58
CA ASP A 438 -10.49 4.23 27.19
C ASP A 438 -9.58 5.01 26.24
N VAL A 439 -9.32 6.29 26.54
CA VAL A 439 -8.42 7.15 25.75
C VAL A 439 -7.22 7.48 26.61
N ALA A 440 -6.05 6.94 26.24
CA ALA A 440 -4.82 7.15 26.98
C ALA A 440 -3.95 8.19 26.25
N PHE A 441 -3.75 9.34 26.91
CA PHE A 441 -2.81 10.36 26.46
C PHE A 441 -1.46 10.19 27.16
N GLU A 442 -0.40 10.10 26.36
CA GLU A 442 0.97 10.25 26.85
C GLU A 442 1.34 11.73 26.87
N THR A 443 1.48 12.27 28.08
CA THR A 443 2.01 13.62 28.27
C THR A 443 3.44 13.54 28.82
N ALA A 444 4.36 14.25 28.18
CA ALA A 444 5.68 14.47 28.75
C ALA A 444 5.57 15.48 29.90
N ALA A 445 5.89 15.05 31.11
CA ALA A 445 6.04 15.95 32.24
C ALA A 445 7.31 16.80 32.07
N PRO A 446 7.38 17.99 32.71
CA PRO A 446 8.55 18.87 32.62
C PRO A 446 9.88 18.26 33.05
N ASP A 447 9.85 17.18 33.86
CA ASP A 447 11.01 16.44 34.34
C ASP A 447 11.41 15.26 33.44
N GLY A 448 10.75 15.10 32.29
CA GLY A 448 10.95 14.00 31.36
C GLY A 448 10.23 12.70 31.74
N SER A 449 9.50 12.66 32.87
CA SER A 449 8.61 11.54 33.18
C SER A 449 7.36 11.56 32.29
N ARG A 450 6.73 10.40 32.12
CA ARG A 450 5.52 10.25 31.28
C ARG A 450 4.31 10.06 32.19
N THR A 451 3.32 10.92 32.07
CA THR A 451 2.07 10.84 32.85
C THR A 451 0.88 10.58 31.95
N TRP A 452 -0.07 9.80 32.46
CA TRP A 452 -1.24 9.30 31.74
C TRP A 452 -2.48 10.03 32.22
N GLN A 453 -3.24 10.60 31.28
CA GLN A 453 -4.51 11.25 31.58
C GLN A 453 -5.63 10.65 30.73
N ASN A 454 -6.83 10.63 31.30
CA ASN A 454 -8.09 10.35 30.60
C ASN A 454 -8.47 11.53 29.71
#